data_AF-A0A1F4KLA0-F1
#
_entry.id   AF-A0A1F4KLA0-F1
#
_cell.length_a   1.000
_cell.length_b   1.000
_cell.length_c   1.000
_cell.angle_alpha   90.00
_cell.angle_beta   90.00
_cell.angle_gamma   90.00
#
_symmetry.space_group_name_H-M   'P 1'
#
loop_
_entity.id
_entity.type
_entity.pdbx_description
1 polymer ?
#
loop_
_entity_poly.entity_id
_entity_poly.type
_entity_poly.pdbx_seq_one_letter_code
_entity_poly.pdbx_strand_id
1 'polypeptide(L)'
;MNGCVFLIGTSHTYQYGAGNAWSKKAPCSPEADEAFRNVLMAAVSTHALRGIAEEMNEQFLAEAKVTASVPQLIAKQLGLPHAFCEPNRRERVALGIEQENEIRVSARLNGRSEEYVAKALKEQFEKRESVWLQRVERLNAWPVLFVCGANHVSSFSALLAREKVFCEVLHADWQI
;
A
#
# COMPACT_ATOMS: atom_id res chain seq x y z
N MET A 1 -3.73 -15.57 -15.99
CA MET A 1 -2.83 -16.09 -14.94
C MET A 1 -3.64 -16.17 -13.66
N ASN A 2 -3.63 -17.29 -12.94
CA ASN A 2 -4.35 -17.39 -11.66
C ASN A 2 -3.35 -17.06 -10.53
N GLY A 3 -3.09 -15.76 -10.33
CA GLY A 3 -2.29 -15.26 -9.23
C GLY A 3 -3.07 -15.24 -7.91
N CYS A 4 -2.36 -15.26 -6.78
CA CYS A 4 -2.90 -15.17 -5.43
C CYS A 4 -2.24 -14.01 -4.68
N VAL A 5 -3.05 -13.05 -4.22
CA VAL A 5 -2.62 -11.91 -3.40
C VAL A 5 -3.10 -12.12 -1.96
N PHE A 6 -2.20 -11.96 -1.00
CA PHE A 6 -2.52 -11.84 0.41
C PHE A 6 -2.43 -10.37 0.81
N LEU A 7 -3.53 -9.81 1.35
CA LEU A 7 -3.62 -8.38 1.69
C LEU A 7 -3.45 -8.12 3.18
N ILE A 8 -2.63 -7.12 3.49
CA ILE A 8 -2.54 -6.50 4.81
C ILE A 8 -2.77 -4.99 4.65
N GLY A 9 -3.86 -4.50 5.20
CA GLY A 9 -4.10 -3.08 5.44
C GLY A 9 -3.45 -2.65 6.74
N THR A 10 -2.80 -1.49 6.76
CA THR A 10 -2.13 -0.93 7.93
C THR A 10 -1.97 0.58 7.80
N SER A 11 -1.43 1.25 8.81
CA SER A 11 -0.95 2.63 8.70
C SER A 11 0.45 2.68 8.09
N HIS A 12 0.70 3.65 7.21
CA HIS A 12 2.04 3.88 6.64
C HIS A 12 3.12 4.10 7.71
N THR A 13 2.76 4.57 8.92
CA THR A 13 3.70 4.66 10.05
C THR A 13 4.42 3.33 10.28
N TYR A 14 3.73 2.19 10.22
CA TYR A 14 4.35 0.89 10.41
C TYR A 14 5.20 0.46 9.22
N GLN A 15 4.85 0.86 7.99
CA GLN A 15 5.69 0.62 6.81
C GLN A 15 7.03 1.36 6.87
N TYR A 16 7.11 2.51 7.54
CA TYR A 16 8.38 3.23 7.73
C TYR A 16 9.26 2.66 8.86
N GLY A 17 8.68 1.86 9.76
CA GLY A 17 9.40 1.26 10.89
C GLY A 17 9.74 2.21 12.03
N ALA A 18 10.43 1.68 13.05
CA ALA A 18 10.66 2.35 14.33
C ALA A 18 11.30 3.74 14.21
N GLY A 19 10.80 4.69 15.01
CA GLY A 19 11.31 6.07 15.07
C GLY A 19 10.90 6.95 13.88
N ASN A 20 10.30 6.36 12.84
CA ASN A 20 9.76 7.09 11.71
C ASN A 20 8.25 7.26 11.85
N ALA A 21 7.73 8.32 11.24
CA ALA A 21 6.31 8.61 11.27
C ALA A 21 5.86 9.18 9.93
N TRP A 22 4.73 8.71 9.41
CA TRP A 22 4.06 9.38 8.30
C TRP A 22 3.60 10.78 8.71
N SER A 23 3.19 10.93 9.98
CA SER A 23 2.88 12.23 10.58
C SER A 23 3.59 12.38 11.92
N LYS A 24 4.05 13.59 12.24
CA LYS A 24 4.74 13.91 13.51
C LYS A 24 3.96 13.56 14.79
N LYS A 25 2.68 13.16 14.67
CA LYS A 25 1.78 12.93 15.81
C LYS A 25 1.85 11.50 16.37
N ALA A 26 2.38 10.53 15.64
CA ALA A 26 2.48 9.15 16.11
C ALA A 26 3.59 8.38 15.36
N PRO A 27 4.84 8.43 15.83
CA PRO A 27 5.90 7.58 15.29
C PRO A 27 5.66 6.11 15.63
N CYS A 28 6.18 5.22 14.79
CA CYS A 28 6.18 3.79 15.08
C CYS A 28 7.10 3.53 16.28
N SER A 29 6.58 2.90 17.34
CA SER A 29 7.42 2.47 18.45
C SER A 29 8.27 1.25 18.04
N PRO A 30 9.41 1.00 18.70
CA PRO A 30 10.18 -0.22 18.47
C PRO A 30 9.35 -1.51 18.62
N GLU A 31 8.46 -1.56 19.62
CA GLU A 31 7.58 -2.70 19.87
C GLU A 31 6.56 -2.89 18.74
N ALA A 32 6.03 -1.79 18.21
CA ALA A 32 5.11 -1.81 17.09
C ALA A 32 5.80 -2.24 15.78
N ASP A 33 7.04 -1.79 15.55
CA ASP A 33 7.85 -2.22 14.40
C ASP A 33 8.14 -3.73 14.47
N GLU A 34 8.55 -4.22 15.65
CA GLU A 34 8.79 -5.65 15.87
C GLU A 34 7.52 -6.47 15.68
N ALA A 35 6.39 -6.04 16.23
CA ALA A 35 5.10 -6.70 16.06
C ALA A 35 4.69 -6.76 14.58
N PHE A 36 4.86 -5.67 13.85
CA PHE A 36 4.53 -5.63 12.41
C PHE A 36 5.43 -6.56 11.61
N ARG A 37 6.74 -6.57 11.88
CA ARG A 37 7.70 -7.49 11.25
C ARG A 37 7.31 -8.95 11.48
N ASN A 38 6.93 -9.29 12.71
CA ASN A 38 6.52 -10.65 13.07
C ASN A 38 5.28 -11.09 12.27
N VAL A 39 4.30 -10.19 12.10
CA VAL A 39 3.11 -10.47 11.28
C VAL A 39 3.48 -10.70 9.81
N LEU A 40 4.33 -9.86 9.22
CA LEU A 40 4.76 -10.03 7.83
C LEU A 40 5.56 -11.33 7.63
N MET A 41 6.49 -11.65 8.54
CA MET A 41 7.26 -12.90 8.48
C MET A 41 6.38 -14.15 8.68
N ALA A 42 5.42 -14.08 9.59
CA ALA A 42 4.44 -15.15 9.80
C ALA A 42 3.57 -15.36 8.55
N ALA A 43 3.11 -14.28 7.89
CA ALA A 43 2.36 -14.38 6.64
C ALA A 43 3.20 -15.03 5.54
N VAL A 44 4.46 -14.61 5.38
CA VAL A 44 5.37 -15.19 4.37
C VAL A 44 5.55 -16.69 4.56
N SER A 45 5.81 -17.13 5.79
CA SER A 45 6.02 -18.55 6.10
C SER A 45 4.74 -19.38 5.99
N THR A 46 3.63 -18.90 6.55
CA THR A 46 2.35 -19.62 6.60
C THR A 46 1.76 -19.84 5.21
N HIS A 47 1.87 -18.83 4.33
CA HIS A 47 1.26 -18.86 2.99
C HIS A 47 2.27 -19.13 1.87
N ALA A 48 3.50 -19.51 2.21
CA ALA A 48 4.60 -19.78 1.28
C ALA A 48 4.78 -18.67 0.22
N LEU A 49 4.74 -17.42 0.67
CA LEU A 49 4.77 -16.25 -0.21
C LEU A 49 6.08 -16.20 -0.98
N ARG A 50 5.97 -15.81 -2.26
CA ARG A 50 7.08 -15.79 -3.23
C ARG A 50 7.49 -14.38 -3.62
N GLY A 51 6.74 -13.36 -3.21
CA GLY A 51 7.07 -11.95 -3.41
C GLY A 51 6.35 -11.05 -2.42
N ILE A 52 6.85 -9.82 -2.28
CA ILE A 52 6.24 -8.78 -1.45
C ILE A 52 6.06 -7.52 -2.29
N ALA A 53 4.90 -6.90 -2.22
CA ALA A 53 4.57 -5.66 -2.88
C ALA A 53 3.92 -4.70 -1.87
N GLU A 54 3.98 -3.40 -2.12
CA GLU A 54 3.36 -2.43 -1.20
C GLU A 54 2.94 -1.12 -1.86
N GLU A 55 1.96 -0.46 -1.23
CA GLU A 55 1.60 0.94 -1.45
C GLU A 55 2.71 1.85 -0.89
N MET A 56 3.85 1.87 -1.55
CA MET A 56 4.96 2.78 -1.27
C MET A 56 5.75 3.04 -2.56
N ASN A 57 6.56 4.10 -2.56
CA ASN A 57 7.55 4.38 -3.59
C ASN A 57 8.82 5.00 -3.01
N GLU A 58 9.90 4.97 -3.78
CA GLU A 58 11.21 5.49 -3.37
C GLU A 58 11.17 6.98 -3.04
N GLN A 59 10.34 7.76 -3.76
CA GLN A 59 10.21 9.19 -3.52
C GLN A 59 9.62 9.48 -2.13
N PHE A 60 8.62 8.73 -1.69
CA PHE A 60 8.00 8.87 -0.37
C PHE A 60 8.94 8.42 0.75
N LEU A 61 9.74 7.38 0.53
CA LEU A 61 10.81 7.00 1.45
C LEU A 61 11.84 8.13 1.61
N ALA A 62 12.30 8.71 0.50
CA ALA A 62 13.25 9.82 0.51
C ALA A 62 12.69 11.07 1.22
N GLU A 63 11.43 11.42 0.96
CA GLU A 63 10.74 12.53 1.63
C GLU A 63 10.57 12.30 3.14
N ALA A 64 10.32 11.05 3.55
CA ALA A 64 10.29 10.63 4.94
C ALA A 64 11.68 10.49 5.58
N LYS A 65 12.77 10.66 4.81
CA LYS A 65 14.16 10.41 5.23
C LYS A 65 14.39 8.96 5.70
N VAL A 66 13.66 8.02 5.11
CA VAL A 66 13.77 6.59 5.35
C VAL A 66 14.45 5.95 4.14
N THR A 67 15.40 5.04 4.36
CA THR A 67 16.15 4.40 3.27
C THR A 67 15.48 3.15 2.71
N ALA A 68 14.65 2.49 3.52
CA ALA A 68 13.91 1.29 3.13
C ALA A 68 12.64 1.15 3.99
N SER A 69 11.57 0.65 3.39
CA SER A 69 10.36 0.27 4.13
C SER A 69 10.56 -1.06 4.88
N VAL A 70 9.72 -1.33 5.87
CA VAL A 70 9.70 -2.61 6.58
C VAL A 70 9.43 -3.79 5.63
N PRO A 71 8.42 -3.75 4.72
CA PRO A 71 8.22 -4.82 3.74
C PRO A 71 9.44 -5.05 2.83
N GLN A 72 10.12 -3.99 2.38
CA GLN A 72 11.33 -4.11 1.56
C GLN A 72 12.48 -4.77 2.32
N LEU A 73 12.70 -4.40 3.59
CA LEU A 73 13.74 -4.99 4.43
C LEU A 73 13.50 -6.49 4.64
N ILE A 74 12.25 -6.89 4.89
CA ILE A 74 11.87 -8.31 5.06
C ILE A 74 12.06 -9.07 3.75
N ALA A 75 11.61 -8.53 2.63
CA ALA A 75 11.80 -9.16 1.32
C ALA A 75 13.29 -9.42 1.06
N LYS A 76 14.14 -8.41 1.29
CA LYS A 76 15.59 -8.53 1.17
C LYS A 76 16.17 -9.59 2.10
N GLN A 77 15.77 -9.60 3.37
CA GLN A 77 16.23 -10.57 4.36
C GLN A 77 15.89 -12.02 3.96
N LEU A 78 14.71 -12.22 3.37
CA LEU A 78 14.22 -13.55 2.97
C LEU A 78 14.62 -13.93 1.52
N GLY A 79 15.33 -13.06 0.81
CA GLY A 79 15.70 -13.28 -0.60
C GLY A 79 14.49 -13.31 -1.55
N LEU A 80 13.40 -12.61 -1.21
CA LEU A 80 12.19 -12.52 -2.01
C LEU A 80 12.21 -11.28 -2.93
N PRO A 81 11.68 -11.39 -4.17
CA PRO A 81 11.34 -10.24 -5.00
C PRO A 81 10.46 -9.23 -4.27
N HIS A 82 10.74 -7.94 -4.48
CA HIS A 82 9.99 -6.82 -3.90
C HIS A 82 9.56 -5.83 -4.98
N ALA A 83 8.37 -5.21 -4.81
CA ALA A 83 7.90 -4.13 -5.67
C ALA A 83 7.26 -2.96 -4.91
N PHE A 84 7.74 -1.76 -5.18
CA PHE A 84 7.04 -0.52 -4.89
C PHE A 84 5.92 -0.26 -5.89
N CYS A 85 4.67 -0.30 -5.44
CA CYS A 85 3.51 -0.25 -6.32
C CYS A 85 2.91 1.15 -6.48
N GLU A 86 3.20 2.08 -5.57
CA GLU A 86 2.61 3.41 -5.64
C GLU A 86 3.24 4.27 -6.76
N PRO A 87 2.46 4.92 -7.65
CA PRO A 87 3.01 5.87 -8.60
C PRO A 87 3.71 7.04 -7.90
N ASN A 88 4.89 7.41 -8.41
CA ASN A 88 5.59 8.62 -7.98
C ASN A 88 4.87 9.89 -8.48
N ARG A 89 5.32 11.08 -8.08
CA ARG A 89 4.65 12.34 -8.45
C ARG A 89 4.54 12.55 -9.95
N ARG A 90 5.59 12.20 -10.72
CA ARG A 90 5.59 12.33 -12.18
C ARG A 90 4.61 11.36 -12.83
N GLU A 91 4.57 10.12 -12.37
CA GLU A 91 3.62 9.11 -12.84
C GLU A 91 2.18 9.51 -12.53
N ARG A 92 1.92 10.02 -11.31
CA ARG A 92 0.59 10.52 -10.92
C ARG A 92 0.10 11.62 -11.86
N VAL A 93 0.95 12.60 -12.18
CA VAL A 93 0.62 13.65 -13.16
C VAL A 93 0.32 13.07 -14.53
N ALA A 94 1.16 12.15 -15.03
CA ALA A 94 0.97 11.53 -16.34
C ALA A 94 -0.32 10.70 -16.44
N LEU A 95 -0.76 10.12 -15.31
CA LEU A 95 -1.98 9.32 -15.20
C LEU A 95 -3.22 10.14 -14.80
N GLY A 96 -3.07 11.45 -14.57
CA GLY A 96 -4.14 12.31 -14.07
C GLY A 96 -4.68 11.84 -12.72
N ILE A 97 -3.79 11.40 -11.82
CA ILE A 97 -4.09 11.01 -10.45
C ILE A 97 -3.89 12.23 -9.54
N GLU A 98 -5.00 12.73 -8.99
CA GLU A 98 -5.01 13.85 -8.05
C GLU A 98 -4.81 13.36 -6.60
N GLN A 99 -4.20 14.19 -5.77
CA GLN A 99 -4.08 13.89 -4.33
C GLN A 99 -5.35 14.27 -3.58
N GLU A 100 -5.61 13.60 -2.46
CA GLU A 100 -6.76 13.90 -1.61
C GLU A 100 -6.81 15.37 -1.18
N ASN A 101 -5.68 15.96 -0.80
CA ASN A 101 -5.62 17.37 -0.43
C ASN A 101 -5.99 18.29 -1.60
N GLU A 102 -5.58 17.97 -2.83
CA GLU A 102 -5.90 18.76 -4.01
C GLU A 102 -7.41 18.71 -4.30
N ILE A 103 -8.01 17.52 -4.22
CA ILE A 103 -9.45 17.31 -4.38
C ILE A 103 -10.23 18.08 -3.32
N ARG A 104 -9.83 17.97 -2.04
CA ARG A 104 -10.52 18.65 -0.93
C ARG A 104 -10.40 20.16 -1.03
N VAL A 105 -9.23 20.69 -1.36
CA VAL A 105 -9.03 22.13 -1.54
C VAL A 105 -9.87 22.63 -2.72
N SER A 106 -9.83 21.95 -3.86
CA SER A 106 -10.62 22.31 -5.04
C SER A 106 -12.13 22.25 -4.74
N ALA A 107 -12.60 21.18 -4.10
CA ALA A 107 -13.99 21.02 -3.70
C ALA A 107 -14.45 22.18 -2.81
N ARG A 108 -13.66 22.53 -1.79
CA ARG A 108 -13.95 23.65 -0.89
C ARG A 108 -14.02 24.98 -1.63
N LEU A 109 -13.07 25.26 -2.52
CA LEU A 109 -13.03 26.51 -3.30
C LEU A 109 -14.21 26.63 -4.27
N ASN A 110 -14.73 25.51 -4.76
CA ASN A 110 -15.83 25.46 -5.72
C ASN A 110 -17.19 25.14 -5.07
N GLY A 111 -17.31 25.19 -3.74
CA GLY A 111 -18.57 24.92 -3.03
C GLY A 111 -19.15 23.52 -3.28
N ARG A 112 -18.29 22.52 -3.51
CA ARG A 112 -18.70 21.12 -3.72
C ARG A 112 -18.99 20.43 -2.40
N SER A 113 -19.88 19.44 -2.42
CA SER A 113 -20.25 18.65 -1.25
C SER A 113 -19.17 17.62 -0.87
N GLU A 114 -19.22 17.10 0.35
CA GLU A 114 -18.40 15.95 0.77
C GLU A 114 -18.72 14.69 -0.04
N GLU A 115 -19.95 14.55 -0.54
CA GLU A 115 -20.32 13.45 -1.45
C GLU A 115 -19.54 13.52 -2.77
N TYR A 116 -19.36 14.72 -3.33
CA TYR A 116 -18.51 14.93 -4.50
C TYR A 116 -17.05 14.55 -4.20
N VAL A 117 -16.54 14.95 -3.04
CA VAL A 117 -15.17 14.60 -2.60
C VAL A 117 -15.01 13.09 -2.47
N ALA A 118 -15.94 12.41 -1.81
CA ALA A 118 -15.91 10.96 -1.63
C ALA A 118 -15.92 10.23 -2.98
N LYS A 119 -16.74 10.69 -3.93
CA LYS A 119 -16.77 10.13 -5.29
C LYS A 119 -15.44 10.35 -6.02
N ALA A 120 -14.91 11.57 -5.99
CA ALA A 120 -13.64 11.89 -6.65
C ALA A 120 -12.47 11.10 -6.05
N LEU A 121 -12.42 10.94 -4.72
CA LEU A 121 -11.41 10.13 -4.04
C LEU A 121 -11.48 8.66 -4.47
N LYS A 122 -12.69 8.11 -4.55
CA LYS A 122 -12.89 6.73 -5.03
C LYS A 122 -12.36 6.55 -6.46
N GLU A 123 -12.63 7.50 -7.36
CA GLU A 123 -12.11 7.46 -8.73
C GLU A 123 -10.56 7.50 -8.76
N GLN A 124 -9.92 8.28 -7.88
CA GLN A 124 -8.45 8.27 -7.79
C GLN A 124 -7.91 6.98 -7.18
N PHE A 125 -8.60 6.38 -6.21
CA PHE A 125 -8.22 5.09 -5.63
C PHE A 125 -8.21 4.00 -6.70
N GLU A 126 -9.26 3.92 -7.51
CA GLU A 126 -9.37 2.97 -8.61
C GLU A 126 -8.21 3.11 -9.61
N LYS A 127 -7.81 4.35 -9.95
CA LYS A 127 -6.65 4.59 -10.83
C LYS A 127 -5.34 4.12 -10.19
N ARG A 128 -5.10 4.42 -8.92
CA ARG A 128 -3.89 4.01 -8.19
C ARG A 128 -3.81 2.48 -8.08
N GLU A 129 -4.88 1.86 -7.63
CA GLU A 129 -5.01 0.42 -7.47
C GLU A 129 -4.81 -0.35 -8.79
N SER A 130 -5.27 0.21 -9.92
CA SER A 130 -4.99 -0.37 -11.24
C SER A 130 -3.50 -0.39 -11.58
N VAL A 131 -2.75 0.65 -11.20
CA VAL A 131 -1.28 0.66 -11.35
C VAL A 131 -0.63 -0.37 -10.44
N TRP A 132 -1.16 -0.52 -9.22
CA TRP A 132 -0.63 -1.49 -8.27
C TRP A 132 -0.75 -2.92 -8.80
N LEU A 133 -1.92 -3.28 -9.32
CA LEU A 133 -2.14 -4.58 -9.94
C LEU A 133 -1.16 -4.83 -11.09
N GLN A 134 -0.99 -3.86 -12.01
CA GLN A 134 -0.04 -4.01 -13.12
C GLN A 134 1.40 -4.25 -12.64
N ARG A 135 1.80 -3.60 -11.53
CA ARG A 135 3.14 -3.79 -10.94
C ARG A 135 3.27 -5.12 -10.22
N VAL A 136 2.22 -5.58 -9.54
CA VAL A 136 2.16 -6.94 -8.97
C VAL A 136 2.27 -8.00 -10.07
N GLU A 137 1.55 -7.85 -11.18
CA GLU A 137 1.65 -8.77 -12.31
C GLU A 137 3.06 -8.77 -12.93
N ARG A 138 3.68 -7.60 -13.06
CA ARG A 138 5.06 -7.47 -13.56
C ARG A 138 6.09 -8.09 -12.61
N LEU A 139 5.87 -8.04 -11.29
CA LEU A 139 6.72 -8.71 -10.30
C LEU A 139 6.77 -10.22 -10.56
N ASN A 140 5.67 -10.79 -11.06
CA ASN A 140 5.54 -12.19 -11.49
C ASN A 140 6.04 -13.21 -10.45
N ALA A 141 5.77 -12.92 -9.17
CA ALA A 141 6.18 -13.72 -8.04
C ALA A 141 4.95 -14.07 -7.20
N TRP A 142 4.43 -15.29 -7.37
CA TRP A 142 3.16 -15.73 -6.81
C TRP A 142 3.32 -16.92 -5.87
N PRO A 143 2.62 -16.97 -4.72
CA PRO A 143 1.72 -15.94 -4.18
C PRO A 143 2.46 -14.69 -3.69
N VAL A 144 1.78 -13.55 -3.64
CA VAL A 144 2.37 -12.25 -3.26
C VAL A 144 1.72 -11.70 -2.00
N LEU A 145 2.52 -11.15 -1.07
CA LEU A 145 2.03 -10.28 -0.02
C LEU A 145 1.87 -8.87 -0.57
N PHE A 146 0.73 -8.22 -0.36
CA PHE A 146 0.57 -6.80 -0.66
C PHE A 146 0.19 -6.01 0.59
N VAL A 147 1.03 -5.03 0.94
CA VAL A 147 0.83 -4.17 2.12
C VAL A 147 0.34 -2.80 1.66
N CYS A 148 -0.76 -2.31 2.22
CA CYS A 148 -1.35 -1.03 1.84
C CYS A 148 -1.97 -0.29 3.02
N GLY A 149 -2.39 0.95 2.77
CA GLY A 149 -3.27 1.68 3.67
C GLY A 149 -4.56 0.91 3.95
N ALA A 150 -4.99 0.84 5.20
CA ALA A 150 -6.22 0.13 5.58
C ALA A 150 -7.46 0.60 4.79
N ASN A 151 -7.50 1.87 4.42
CA ASN A 151 -8.54 2.48 3.58
C ASN A 151 -8.61 1.92 2.15
N HIS A 152 -7.60 1.21 1.67
CA HIS A 152 -7.55 0.62 0.33
C HIS A 152 -7.90 -0.88 0.29
N VAL A 153 -7.96 -1.58 1.43
CA VAL A 153 -8.15 -3.04 1.42
C VAL A 153 -9.45 -3.44 0.74
N SER A 154 -10.55 -2.74 1.04
CA SER A 154 -11.86 -3.07 0.48
C SER A 154 -11.93 -2.81 -1.04
N SER A 155 -11.45 -1.65 -1.51
CA SER A 155 -11.47 -1.32 -2.94
C SER A 155 -10.49 -2.19 -3.74
N PHE A 156 -9.29 -2.41 -3.21
CA PHE A 156 -8.28 -3.20 -3.90
C PHE A 156 -8.64 -4.69 -3.97
N SER A 157 -9.20 -5.27 -2.90
CA SER A 157 -9.73 -6.65 -2.95
C SER A 157 -10.87 -6.79 -3.96
N ALA A 158 -11.76 -5.80 -4.07
CA ALA A 158 -12.81 -5.78 -5.08
C ALA A 158 -12.26 -5.68 -6.52
N LEU A 159 -11.20 -4.89 -6.74
CA LEU A 159 -10.46 -4.86 -8.00
C LEU A 159 -9.89 -6.24 -8.33
N LEU A 160 -9.17 -6.87 -7.40
CA LEU A 160 -8.55 -8.18 -7.60
C LEU A 160 -9.58 -9.24 -7.98
N ALA A 161 -10.72 -9.27 -7.28
CA ALA A 161 -11.83 -10.17 -7.59
C ALA A 161 -12.40 -9.94 -9.00
N ARG A 162 -12.58 -8.67 -9.41
CA ARG A 162 -13.04 -8.32 -10.77
C ARG A 162 -12.07 -8.79 -11.84
N GLU A 163 -10.78 -8.64 -11.60
CA GLU A 163 -9.71 -9.09 -12.51
C GLU A 163 -9.39 -10.59 -12.36
N LYS A 164 -10.21 -11.34 -11.61
CA LYS A 164 -10.09 -12.79 -11.39
C LYS A 164 -8.76 -13.22 -10.77
N VAL A 165 -8.15 -12.34 -9.98
CA VAL A 165 -7.00 -12.64 -9.13
C VAL A 165 -7.53 -13.07 -7.77
N PHE A 166 -7.09 -14.23 -7.28
CA PHE A 166 -7.51 -14.69 -5.95
C PHE A 166 -6.93 -13.74 -4.89
N CYS A 167 -7.75 -13.37 -3.92
CA CYS A 167 -7.38 -12.45 -2.86
C CYS A 167 -7.81 -13.01 -1.51
N GLU A 168 -6.89 -13.05 -0.56
CA GLU A 168 -7.18 -13.33 0.85
C GLU A 168 -6.75 -12.12 1.70
N VAL A 169 -7.69 -11.56 2.46
CA VAL A 169 -7.39 -10.46 3.38
C VAL A 169 -6.98 -11.05 4.71
N LEU A 170 -5.69 -10.94 5.04
CA LEU A 170 -5.15 -11.41 6.32
C LEU A 170 -5.49 -10.42 7.44
N HIS A 171 -5.33 -9.13 7.15
CA HIS A 171 -5.71 -8.04 8.06
C HIS A 171 -6.29 -6.88 7.26
N ALA A 172 -7.51 -6.44 7.61
CA ALA A 172 -8.12 -5.28 6.97
C ALA A 172 -7.57 -3.95 7.48
N ASP A 173 -7.23 -3.90 8.77
CA ASP A 173 -6.65 -2.75 9.45
C ASP A 173 -5.79 -3.24 10.62
N TRP A 174 -4.54 -3.58 10.32
CA TRP A 174 -3.59 -4.03 11.33
C TRP A 174 -3.08 -2.85 12.16
N GLN A 175 -3.19 -2.96 13.49
CA GLN A 175 -2.75 -1.96 14.47
C GLN A 175 -2.36 -2.69 15.78
N ILE A 176 -1.64 -1.98 16.66
CA ILE A 176 -1.28 -2.42 18.03
C ILE A 176 -1.88 -1.50 19.08
#